data_AF-A0A7C3J530-F1
#
_entry.id   AF-A0A7C3J530-F1
#
_cell.length_a   1.000
_cell.length_b   1.000
_cell.length_c   1.000
_cell.angle_alpha   90.00
_cell.angle_beta   90.00
_cell.angle_gamma   90.00
#
_symmetry.space_group_name_H-M   'P 1'
#
loop_
_entity.id
_entity.type
_entity.pdbx_description
1 polymer ?
#
loop_
_entity_poly.entity_id
_entity_poly.type
_entity_poly.pdbx_seq_one_letter_code
_entity_poly.pdbx_strand_id
1 'polypeptide(L)'
;MSQEKESKQILGPSILTRFERARVLGARSLQISMGAPPLIETSLGTPLEIAEEELKSGALPITIRRRLPDGRHQDIPIKWLVKNQ
;
A
#
# COMPACT_ATOMS: atom_id res chain seq x y z
N MET A 1 22.10 17.25 -13.47
CA MET A 1 21.25 17.76 -12.37
C MET A 1 21.13 16.65 -11.35
N SER A 2 21.76 16.88 -10.20
CA SER A 2 21.98 15.94 -9.11
C SER A 2 20.66 15.37 -8.60
N GLN A 3 20.48 14.05 -8.64
CA GLN A 3 19.40 13.41 -7.88
C GLN A 3 19.85 13.36 -6.42
N GLU A 4 19.33 14.27 -5.62
CA GLU A 4 19.40 14.18 -4.17
C GLU A 4 18.79 12.84 -3.75
N LYS A 5 19.64 11.92 -3.31
CA LYS A 5 19.20 10.79 -2.50
C LYS A 5 18.73 11.38 -1.17
N GLU A 6 17.49 11.87 -1.13
CA GLU A 6 16.81 12.13 0.13
C GLU A 6 16.86 10.81 0.90
N SER A 7 17.64 10.79 1.98
CA SER A 7 17.53 9.80 3.02
C SER A 7 16.13 9.91 3.60
N LYS A 8 15.16 9.25 2.96
CA LYS A 8 13.78 9.19 3.45
C LYS A 8 13.84 8.51 4.81
N GLN A 9 13.86 9.30 5.88
CA GLN A 9 13.68 8.82 7.23
C GLN A 9 12.25 8.28 7.33
N ILE A 10 12.08 7.02 6.96
CA ILE A 10 10.83 6.30 7.12
C ILE A 10 10.74 5.88 8.58
N LEU A 11 9.60 6.18 9.19
CA LEU A 11 9.28 5.77 10.54
C LEU A 11 9.04 4.26 10.54
N GLY A 12 9.92 3.50 11.20
CA GLY A 12 9.88 2.04 11.21
C GLY A 12 10.52 1.38 9.99
N PRO A 13 10.20 0.10 9.69
CA PRO A 13 10.84 -0.65 8.61
C PRO A 13 10.59 -0.04 7.23
N SER A 14 11.57 -0.07 6.34
CA SER A 14 11.42 0.37 4.93
C SER A 14 10.57 -0.57 4.07
N ILE A 15 10.02 -1.64 4.66
CA ILE A 15 9.15 -2.62 4.02
C ILE A 15 7.71 -2.47 4.52
N LEU A 16 6.77 -2.93 3.69
CA LEU A 16 5.37 -3.09 4.08
C LEU A 16 5.27 -4.25 5.08
N THR A 17 4.82 -3.98 6.30
CA THR A 17 4.69 -5.04 7.30
C THR A 17 3.54 -5.99 6.93
N ARG A 18 3.61 -7.23 7.40
CA ARG A 18 2.54 -8.24 7.22
C ARG A 18 1.17 -7.74 7.69
N PHE A 19 1.12 -6.94 8.75
CA PHE A 19 -0.13 -6.37 9.27
C PHE A 19 -0.68 -5.27 8.36
N GLU A 20 0.18 -4.37 7.89
CA GLU A 20 -0.20 -3.31 6.95
C GLU A 20 -0.67 -3.92 5.62
N ARG A 21 0.05 -4.91 5.09
CA ARG A 21 -0.34 -5.65 3.89
C ARG A 21 -1.71 -6.29 4.05
N ALA A 22 -1.93 -7.04 5.12
CA ALA A 22 -3.22 -7.68 5.39
C ALA A 22 -4.36 -6.65 5.49
N ARG A 23 -4.13 -5.51 6.15
CA ARG A 23 -5.14 -4.45 6.30
C ARG A 23 -5.50 -3.81 4.97
N VAL A 24 -4.50 -3.53 4.12
CA VAL A 24 -4.70 -2.94 2.80
C VAL A 24 -5.47 -3.90 1.88
N LEU A 25 -5.05 -5.16 1.82
CA LEU A 25 -5.73 -6.19 1.02
C LEU A 25 -7.17 -6.41 1.49
N GLY A 26 -7.40 -6.49 2.80
CA GLY A 26 -8.74 -6.66 3.35
C GLY A 26 -9.67 -5.48 3.04
N ALA A 27 -9.17 -4.25 3.23
CA ALA A 27 -9.95 -3.04 2.91
C ALA A 27 -10.25 -2.95 1.42
N ARG A 28 -9.29 -3.27 0.55
CA ARG A 28 -9.47 -3.18 -0.91
C ARG A 28 -10.38 -4.29 -1.44
N SER A 29 -10.20 -5.52 -0.97
CA SER A 29 -11.08 -6.65 -1.29
C SER A 29 -12.54 -6.36 -0.91
N LEU A 30 -12.77 -5.73 0.24
CA LEU A 30 -14.10 -5.26 0.64
C LEU A 30 -14.67 -4.23 -0.34
N GLN A 31 -13.88 -3.23 -0.75
CA GLN A 31 -14.33 -2.22 -1.71
C GLN A 31 -14.77 -2.86 -3.03
N ILE A 32 -13.97 -3.77 -3.57
CA ILE A 32 -14.28 -4.50 -4.81
C ILE A 32 -15.54 -5.35 -4.64
N SER A 33 -15.69 -6.01 -3.49
CA SER A 33 -16.89 -6.81 -3.16
C SER A 33 -18.16 -5.93 -3.08
N MET A 34 -18.02 -4.66 -2.72
CA MET A 34 -19.10 -3.67 -2.71
C MET A 34 -19.33 -3.01 -4.09
N GLY A 35 -18.69 -3.51 -5.15
CA GLY A 35 -18.85 -3.02 -6.52
C GLY A 35 -17.96 -1.84 -6.90
N ALA A 36 -16.92 -1.52 -6.10
CA ALA A 36 -15.94 -0.52 -6.50
C ALA A 36 -15.15 -1.00 -7.73
N PRO A 37 -14.89 -0.12 -8.72
CA PRO A 37 -14.16 -0.51 -9.92
C PRO A 37 -12.68 -0.84 -9.60
N PRO A 38 -12.15 -1.93 -10.18
CA PRO A 38 -10.71 -2.18 -10.21
C PRO A 38 -9.94 -1.09 -10.97
N LEU A 39 -8.73 -0.78 -10.54
CA LEU A 39 -7.82 0.21 -11.15
C LEU A 39 -6.89 -0.39 -12.22
N ILE A 40 -6.89 -1.72 -12.35
CA ILE A 40 -6.10 -2.47 -13.32
C ILE A 40 -7.03 -3.29 -14.21
N GLU A 41 -6.60 -3.54 -15.45
CA GLU A 41 -7.25 -4.51 -16.31
C GLU A 41 -6.91 -5.92 -15.80
N THR A 42 -7.89 -6.61 -15.22
CA THR A 42 -7.72 -7.97 -14.70
C THR A 42 -8.83 -8.88 -15.20
N SER A 43 -8.50 -10.14 -15.40
CA SER A 43 -9.47 -11.18 -15.72
C SER A 43 -10.33 -11.50 -14.50
N LEU A 44 -11.57 -11.94 -14.73
CA LEU A 44 -12.52 -12.37 -13.69
C LEU A 44 -11.83 -13.23 -12.61
N GLY A 45 -11.71 -12.70 -11.40
CA GLY A 45 -11.08 -13.33 -10.24
C GLY A 45 -11.80 -12.95 -8.95
N THR A 46 -11.42 -13.56 -7.84
CA THR A 46 -11.98 -13.21 -6.53
C THR A 46 -11.58 -11.78 -6.13
N PRO A 47 -12.39 -11.05 -5.33
CA PRO A 47 -12.06 -9.69 -4.90
C PRO A 47 -10.69 -9.57 -4.20
N LEU A 48 -10.24 -10.66 -3.55
CA LEU A 48 -8.92 -10.72 -2.93
C LEU A 48 -7.80 -10.77 -3.96
N GLU A 49 -7.91 -11.63 -4.98
CA GLU A 49 -6.90 -11.74 -6.05
C GLU A 49 -6.75 -10.43 -6.82
N ILE A 50 -7.87 -9.76 -7.10
CA ILE A 50 -7.88 -8.43 -7.73
C ILE A 50 -7.12 -7.41 -6.86
N ALA A 51 -7.41 -7.39 -5.55
CA ALA A 51 -6.72 -6.49 -4.61
C ALA A 51 -5.22 -6.79 -4.51
N GLU A 52 -4.81 -8.06 -4.61
CA GLU A 52 -3.39 -8.44 -4.61
C GLU A 52 -2.66 -7.94 -5.86
N GLU A 53 -3.26 -8.10 -7.04
CA GLU A 53 -2.70 -7.59 -8.30
C GLU A 53 -2.62 -6.05 -8.31
N GLU A 54 -3.62 -5.36 -7.78
CA GLU A 54 -3.58 -3.89 -7.63
C GLU A 54 -2.49 -3.41 -6.66
N LEU A 55 -2.24 -4.18 -5.58
CA LEU A 55 -1.18 -3.88 -4.64
C LEU A 55 0.20 -4.10 -5.28
N LYS A 56 0.39 -5.20 -6.02
CA LYS A 56 1.65 -5.51 -6.73
C LYS A 56 1.98 -4.49 -7.81
N SER A 57 0.98 -4.07 -8.58
CA SER A 57 1.13 -3.03 -9.61
C SER A 57 1.38 -1.63 -9.03
N GLY A 58 1.17 -1.45 -7.72
CA GLY A 58 1.35 -0.17 -7.04
C GLY A 58 0.33 0.89 -7.49
N ALA A 59 -0.82 0.46 -8.02
CA ALA A 59 -1.88 1.31 -8.53
C ALA A 59 -2.73 1.95 -7.42
N LEU A 60 -2.76 1.34 -6.22
CA LEU A 60 -3.59 1.79 -5.10
C LEU A 60 -3.10 3.15 -4.54
N PRO A 61 -3.94 4.21 -4.56
CA PRO A 61 -3.60 5.51 -3.98
C PRO A 61 -3.82 5.51 -2.45
N ILE A 62 -3.10 4.65 -1.73
CA ILE A 62 -3.22 4.48 -0.28
C ILE A 62 -1.96 4.97 0.43
N THR A 63 -2.17 5.69 1.52
CA THR A 63 -1.12 6.16 2.43
C THR A 63 -1.29 5.48 3.79
N ILE A 64 -0.18 4.98 4.34
CA ILE A 64 -0.14 4.32 5.64
C ILE A 64 0.36 5.34 6.66
N ARG A 65 -0.46 5.63 7.68
CA ARG A 65 -0.07 6.45 8.81
C ARG A 65 0.54 5.57 9.91
N ARG A 66 1.85 5.62 10.08
CA ARG A 66 2.53 4.95 11.21
C ARG A 66 2.57 5.89 12.40
N ARG A 67 2.12 5.39 13.56
CA ARG A 67 2.02 6.14 14.81
C ARG A 67 3.06 5.67 15.82
N LEU A 68 3.77 6.60 16.43
CA LEU A 68 4.64 6.33 17.58
C LEU A 68 3.84 6.41 18.89
N PRO A 69 4.33 5.77 19.96
CA PRO A 69 3.70 5.86 21.29
C PRO A 69 3.63 7.29 21.84
N ASP A 70 4.51 8.18 21.37
CA ASP A 70 4.56 9.60 21.75
C ASP A 70 3.54 10.47 21.01
N GLY A 71 2.70 9.89 20.15
CA GLY A 71 1.69 10.61 19.38
C GLY A 71 2.23 11.32 18.13
N ARG A 72 3.50 11.14 17.77
CA ARG A 72 3.99 11.54 16.44
C ARG A 72 3.56 10.53 15.39
N HIS A 73 3.39 11.01 14.17
CA HIS A 73 2.91 10.20 13.06
C HIS A 73 3.69 10.52 11.79
N GLN A 74 3.83 9.53 10.91
CA GLN A 74 4.30 9.76 9.55
C GLN A 74 3.34 9.10 8.56
N ASP A 75 3.00 9.87 7.53
CA ASP A 75 2.18 9.43 6.41
C ASP A 75 3.09 8.92 5.29
N ILE A 76 3.07 7.62 5.05
CA ILE A 76 3.97 6.91 4.14
C ILE A 76 3.16 6.38 2.96
N PRO A 77 3.38 6.86 1.72
CA PRO A 77 2.74 6.32 0.54
C PRO A 77 3.11 4.84 0.33
N ILE A 78 2.13 3.99 0.05
CA ILE A 78 2.38 2.54 -0.10
C ILE A 78 3.34 2.23 -1.25
N LYS A 79 3.31 3.06 -2.30
CA LYS A 79 4.23 3.00 -3.45
C LYS A 79 5.71 3.02 -3.06
N TRP A 80 6.05 3.58 -1.90
CA TRP A 80 7.43 3.60 -1.41
C TRP A 80 7.85 2.29 -0.74
N LEU A 81 6.88 1.54 -0.20
CA LEU A 81 7.11 0.31 0.56
C LEU A 81 7.04 -0.96 -0.32
N VAL A 82 6.31 -0.91 -1.43
CA VAL A 82 6.10 -2.05 -2.34
C VAL A 82 7.31 -2.34 -3.25
N LYS A 83 8.17 -1.35 -3.52
CA LYS A 83 9.34 -1.50 -4.44
C LYS A 83 10.43 -2.49 -3.99
N ASN A 84 10.32 -3.07 -2.78
CA ASN A 84 11.35 -3.88 -2.16
C ASN A 84 10.97 -5.38 -2.09
N GLN A 85 10.07 -5.88 -2.92
CA GLN A 85 9.65 -7.29 -2.97
C GLN A 85 9.86 -7.90 -4.35
#